data_AF-A0A3G6UKF7-F1
#
_entry.id   AF-A0A3G6UKF7-F1
#
_cell.length_a   1.000
_cell.length_b   1.000
_cell.length_c   1.000
_cell.angle_alpha   90.00
_cell.angle_beta   90.00
_cell.angle_gamma   90.00
#
_symmetry.space_group_name_H-M   'P 1'
#
loop_
_entity.id
_entity.type
_entity.pdbx_description
1 polymer ?
#
loop_
_entity_poly.entity_id
_entity_poly.type
_entity_poly.pdbx_seq_one_letter_code
_entity_poly.pdbx_strand_id
1 'polypeptide(L)'
;MNQLYVSLNKAGLMFKGQTEQGEVDYIHLETQENGTIHSVDVNTFETLFGDVKNNPSYEALSGSHTFTLEDTQYTMTAEEMGYQKYFDKWKEHGLFN
;
A
#
# COMPACT_ATOMS: atom_id res chain seq x y z
N MET A 1 6.08 4.31 -7.42
CA MET A 1 4.77 3.65 -7.37
C MET A 1 4.44 2.89 -8.64
N ASN A 2 4.55 3.47 -9.84
CA ASN A 2 4.19 2.76 -11.08
C ASN A 2 4.81 1.35 -11.21
N GLN A 3 6.11 1.20 -10.93
CA GLN A 3 6.75 -0.12 -10.98
C GLN A 3 6.22 -1.09 -9.91
N LEU A 4 5.99 -0.60 -8.68
CA LEU A 4 5.39 -1.38 -7.60
C LEU A 4 3.98 -1.85 -7.98
N TYR A 5 3.13 -0.97 -8.53
CA TYR A 5 1.79 -1.34 -8.97
C TYR A 5 1.80 -2.36 -10.10
N VAL A 6 2.76 -2.29 -11.03
CA VAL A 6 2.94 -3.34 -12.05
C VAL A 6 3.29 -4.68 -11.39
N SER A 7 4.19 -4.72 -10.40
CA SER A 7 4.52 -5.94 -9.66
C SER A 7 3.32 -6.48 -8.88
N LEU A 8 2.59 -5.62 -8.16
CA LEU A 8 1.39 -6.00 -7.39
C LEU A 8 0.29 -6.54 -8.31
N ASN A 9 0.03 -5.89 -9.44
CA ASN A 9 -0.97 -6.35 -10.40
C ASN A 9 -0.58 -7.71 -11.02
N LYS A 10 0.70 -7.91 -11.36
CA LYS A 10 1.19 -9.22 -11.84
C LYS A 10 1.05 -10.32 -10.78
N ALA A 11 1.17 -9.98 -9.50
CA ALA A 11 0.98 -10.88 -8.38
C ALA A 11 -0.51 -11.12 -8.03
N GLY A 12 -1.45 -10.50 -8.74
CA GLY A 12 -2.88 -10.60 -8.44
C GLY A 12 -3.29 -9.85 -7.16
N LEU A 13 -2.46 -8.92 -6.70
CA LEU A 13 -2.70 -8.13 -5.48
C LEU A 13 -3.38 -6.78 -5.78
N MET A 14 -3.81 -6.55 -7.01
CA MET A 14 -4.62 -5.38 -7.36
C MET A 14 -5.97 -5.80 -7.94
N PHE A 15 -7.02 -5.10 -7.54
CA PHE A 15 -8.37 -5.32 -8.03
C PHE A 15 -9.18 -4.02 -8.03
N LYS A 16 -10.27 -4.01 -8.80
CA LYS A 16 -11.18 -2.87 -8.90
C LYS A 16 -12.35 -3.05 -7.94
N GLY A 17 -12.66 -2.01 -7.17
CA GLY A 17 -13.83 -1.95 -6.30
C GLY A 17 -14.79 -0.85 -6.74
N GLN A 18 -16.09 -1.04 -6.49
CA GLN A 18 -17.11 -0.04 -6.74
C GLN A 18 -17.36 0.77 -5.47
N THR A 19 -17.34 2.10 -5.60
CA THR A 19 -17.71 3.05 -4.55
C THR A 19 -18.84 3.94 -5.03
N GLU A 20 -19.46 4.71 -4.13
CA GLU A 20 -20.47 5.73 -4.51
C GLU A 20 -19.90 6.80 -5.46
N GLN A 21 -18.57 6.93 -5.50
CA GLN A 21 -17.84 7.90 -6.31
C GLN A 21 -17.28 7.29 -7.62
N GLY A 22 -17.55 6.01 -7.87
CA GLY A 22 -17.10 5.29 -9.07
C GLY A 22 -16.14 4.14 -8.75
N GLU A 23 -15.46 3.68 -9.79
CA GLU A 23 -14.52 2.56 -9.72
C GLU A 23 -13.15 3.03 -9.20
N VAL A 24 -12.63 2.33 -8.20
CA VAL A 24 -11.35 2.64 -7.56
C VAL A 24 -10.48 1.39 -7.55
N ASP A 25 -9.18 1.57 -7.76
CA ASP A 25 -8.19 0.49 -7.64
C ASP A 25 -7.83 0.26 -6.17
N TYR A 26 -7.81 -1.00 -5.76
CA TYR A 26 -7.44 -1.46 -4.43
C TYR A 26 -6.21 -2.34 -4.47
N ILE A 27 -5.41 -2.27 -3.41
CA ILE A 27 -4.30 -3.16 -3.12
C ILE A 27 -4.78 -4.17 -2.09
N HIS A 28 -4.74 -5.45 -2.44
CA HIS A 28 -4.98 -6.56 -1.53
C HIS A 28 -3.80 -6.70 -0.56
N LEU A 29 -4.08 -6.59 0.74
CA LEU A 29 -3.07 -6.68 1.80
C LEU A 29 -3.03 -8.09 2.40
N GLU A 30 -4.18 -8.64 2.78
CA GLU A 30 -4.32 -10.03 3.21
C GLU A 30 -5.77 -10.51 3.20
N THR A 31 -5.93 -11.83 3.22
CA THR A 31 -7.22 -12.49 3.50
C THR A 31 -7.13 -13.13 4.90
N GLN A 32 -8.06 -12.78 5.78
CA GLN A 32 -8.17 -13.41 7.10
C GLN A 32 -8.72 -14.84 6.98
N GLU A 33 -8.54 -15.65 8.04
CA GLU A 33 -9.06 -17.03 8.10
C GLU A 33 -10.57 -17.12 7.85
N ASN A 34 -11.33 -16.08 8.23
CA ASN A 34 -12.78 -16.00 8.03
C ASN A 34 -13.19 -15.54 6.61
N GLY A 35 -12.24 -15.36 5.70
CA GLY A 35 -12.46 -14.89 4.33
C GLY A 35 -12.59 -13.37 4.18
N THR A 36 -12.44 -12.59 5.26
CA THR A 36 -12.45 -11.12 5.17
C THR A 36 -11.19 -10.63 4.46
N ILE A 37 -11.36 -9.85 3.41
CA ILE A 37 -10.27 -9.22 2.66
C ILE A 37 -9.93 -7.88 3.31
N HIS A 38 -8.66 -7.72 3.70
CA HIS A 38 -8.08 -6.41 4.01
C HIS A 38 -7.46 -5.84 2.75
N SER A 39 -7.86 -4.62 2.43
CA SER A 39 -7.37 -3.91 1.26
C SER A 39 -7.33 -2.41 1.55
N VAL A 40 -6.50 -1.71 0.80
CA VAL A 40 -6.41 -0.25 0.83
C VAL A 40 -6.62 0.27 -0.59
N ASP A 41 -7.37 1.35 -0.76
CA ASP A 41 -7.48 1.99 -2.06
C ASP A 41 -6.17 2.70 -2.41
N VAL A 42 -5.89 2.81 -3.71
CA VAL A 42 -4.63 3.39 -4.20
C VAL A 42 -4.46 4.84 -3.74
N ASN A 43 -5.53 5.62 -3.59
CA ASN A 43 -5.43 7.02 -3.18
C ASN A 43 -5.02 7.15 -1.72
N THR A 44 -5.60 6.33 -0.83
CA THR A 44 -5.18 6.23 0.57
C THR A 44 -3.73 5.78 0.65
N PHE A 45 -3.33 4.77 -0.13
CA PHE A 45 -1.95 4.30 -0.15
C PHE A 45 -0.96 5.38 -0.65
N GLU A 46 -1.30 6.11 -1.72
CA GLU A 46 -0.48 7.23 -2.21
C GLU A 46 -0.45 8.41 -1.23
N THR A 47 -1.50 8.60 -0.43
CA THR A 47 -1.49 9.61 0.64
C THR A 47 -0.47 9.24 1.72
N LEU A 48 -0.44 7.98 2.14
CA LEU A 48 0.45 7.50 3.21
C LEU A 48 1.91 7.38 2.76
N PHE A 49 2.16 6.93 1.52
CA PHE A 49 3.49 6.55 1.03
C PHE A 49 3.92 7.32 -0.23
N GLY A 50 3.26 8.45 -0.51
CA GLY A 50 3.52 9.26 -1.71
C GLY A 50 4.90 9.92 -1.72
N ASP A 51 5.51 10.09 -0.56
CA ASP A 51 6.88 10.61 -0.39
C ASP A 51 7.93 9.71 -1.06
N VAL A 52 7.67 8.40 -1.16
CA VAL A 52 8.54 7.43 -1.86
C VAL A 52 8.05 7.07 -3.27
N LYS A 53 7.15 7.89 -3.85
CA LYS A 53 6.56 7.65 -5.18
C LYS A 53 7.57 7.40 -6.29
N ASN A 54 8.75 8.02 -6.24
CA ASN A 54 9.78 7.85 -7.27
C ASN A 54 10.63 6.60 -7.09
N ASN A 55 10.75 6.07 -5.87
CA ASN A 55 11.56 4.89 -5.55
C ASN A 55 10.97 4.10 -4.37
N PRO A 56 9.89 3.33 -4.59
CA PRO A 56 9.23 2.58 -3.53
C PRO A 56 9.93 1.24 -3.29
N SER A 57 11.20 1.27 -2.90
CA SER A 57 11.90 0.07 -2.46
C SER A 57 11.32 -0.44 -1.14
N TYR A 58 11.65 -1.66 -0.77
CA TYR A 58 11.31 -2.21 0.54
C TYR A 58 11.78 -1.28 1.67
N GLU A 59 13.04 -0.85 1.64
CA GLU A 59 13.63 0.01 2.67
C GLU A 59 12.96 1.38 2.71
N ALA A 60 12.57 1.91 1.56
CA ALA A 60 11.88 3.19 1.46
C ALA A 60 10.48 3.11 2.07
N LEU A 61 9.72 2.06 1.75
CA LEU A 61 8.36 1.83 2.27
C LEU A 61 8.35 1.41 3.74
N SER A 62 9.38 0.71 4.21
CA SER A 62 9.53 0.35 5.63
C SER A 62 10.04 1.50 6.49
N GLY A 63 10.33 2.65 5.89
CA GLY A 63 10.85 3.83 6.56
C GLY A 63 9.80 4.61 7.34
N SER A 64 10.20 5.83 7.69
CA SER A 64 9.30 6.83 8.26
C SER A 64 8.71 7.68 7.14
N HIS A 65 7.40 7.88 7.18
CA HIS A 65 6.64 8.61 6.19
C HIS A 65 6.00 9.84 6.81
N THR A 66 6.01 10.93 6.05
CA THR A 66 5.30 12.15 6.43
C THR A 66 4.16 12.41 5.44
N PHE A 67 2.94 12.44 5.95
CA PHE A 67 1.72 12.65 5.17
C PHE A 67 0.78 13.62 5.88
N THR A 68 -0.20 14.16 5.14
CA THR A 68 -1.19 15.10 5.69
C THR A 68 -2.58 14.49 5.62
N LEU A 69 -3.30 14.51 6.74
CA LEU A 69 -4.68 14.09 6.86
C LEU A 69 -5.46 15.19 7.58
N GLU A 70 -6.55 15.69 6.99
CA GLU A 70 -7.39 16.75 7.56
C GLU A 70 -6.57 17.96 8.09
N ASP A 71 -5.68 18.48 7.24
CA ASP A 71 -4.76 19.60 7.55
C ASP A 71 -3.74 19.36 8.66
N THR A 72 -3.67 18.12 9.19
CA THR A 72 -2.68 17.72 10.19
C THR A 72 -1.59 16.88 9.54
N GLN A 73 -0.33 17.26 9.76
CA GLN A 73 0.82 16.49 9.31
C GLN A 73 1.17 15.42 10.36
N TYR A 74 1.35 14.19 9.89
CA TYR A 74 1.78 13.05 10.69
C TYR A 74 3.12 12.55 10.19
N THR A 75 3.96 12.08 11.12
CA THR A 75 5.18 11.35 10.81
C THR A 75 5.13 10.02 11.54
N MET A 76 5.04 8.92 10.80
CA MET A 76 4.90 7.57 11.35
C MET A 76 5.67 6.57 10.50
N THR A 77 6.16 5.51 11.13
CA THR A 77 6.78 4.37 10.46
C THR A 77 5.73 3.42 9.88
N ALA A 78 6.14 2.60 8.91
CA ALA A 78 5.28 1.53 8.39
C ALA A 78 4.81 0.55 9.47
N GLU A 79 5.62 0.33 10.52
CA GLU A 79 5.25 -0.52 11.66
C GLU A 79 4.12 0.12 12.48
N GLU A 80 4.24 1.40 12.82
CA GLU A 80 3.21 2.14 13.57
C GLU A 80 1.89 2.24 12.80
N MET A 81 1.94 2.31 11.46
CA MET A 81 0.75 2.28 10.60
C MET A 81 0.21 0.85 10.37
N GLY A 82 0.91 -0.20 10.81
CA GLY A 82 0.52 -1.60 10.63
C GLY A 82 0.79 -2.18 9.23
N TYR A 83 1.58 -1.48 8.40
CA TYR A 83 1.90 -1.89 7.02
C TYR A 83 3.15 -2.75 6.89
N GLN A 84 4.06 -2.73 7.87
CA GLN A 84 5.35 -3.43 7.78
C GLN A 84 5.19 -4.91 7.39
N LYS A 85 4.23 -5.62 7.99
CA LYS A 85 3.95 -7.04 7.68
C LYS A 85 3.56 -7.28 6.22
N TYR A 86 2.95 -6.31 5.55
CA TYR A 86 2.57 -6.43 4.14
C TYR A 86 3.78 -6.23 3.23
N PHE A 87 4.65 -5.28 3.58
CA PHE A 87 5.90 -5.07 2.86
C PHE A 87 6.86 -6.25 3.02
N ASP A 88 6.93 -6.87 4.20
CA ASP A 88 7.69 -8.11 4.41
C ASP A 88 7.18 -9.23 3.49
N LYS A 89 5.86 -9.46 3.46
CA LYS A 89 5.24 -10.43 2.53
C LYS A 89 5.57 -10.11 1.08
N TRP A 90 5.46 -8.85 0.65
CA TRP A 90 5.77 -8.46 -0.73
C TRP A 90 7.25 -8.70 -1.08
N LYS A 91 8.16 -8.51 -0.12
CA LYS A 91 9.58 -8.81 -0.29
C LYS A 91 9.83 -10.30 -0.45
N GLU A 92 9.20 -11.13 0.39
CA GLU A 92 9.28 -12.59 0.28
C GLU A 92 8.76 -13.10 -1.07
N HIS A 93 7.76 -12.44 -1.64
CA HIS A 93 7.20 -12.75 -2.96
C HIS A 93 8.01 -12.13 -4.12
N GLY A 94 9.12 -11.45 -3.85
CA GLY A 94 9.99 -10.86 -4.88
C GLY A 94 9.34 -9.70 -5.64
N LEU A 95 8.47 -8.91 -4.98
CA LEU A 95 7.74 -7.81 -5.63
C LEU A 95 8.54 -6.51 -5.71
N PHE A 96 9.64 -6.40 -4.96
CA PHE A 96 10.59 -5.30 -5.04
C PHE A 96 11.71 -5.68 -6.01
N ASN A 97 11.91 -4.83 -7.02
CA ASN A 97 13.00 -4.96 -8.00
C ASN A 97 14.25 -4.23 -7.54
#